data_AF-A0AA50SKC7-F1
#
_entry.id   AF-A0AA50SKC7-F1
#
_cell.length_a   1.000
_cell.length_b   1.000
_cell.length_c   1.000
_cell.angle_alpha   90.00
_cell.angle_beta   90.00
_cell.angle_gamma   90.00
#
_symmetry.space_group_name_H-M   'P 1'
#
loop_
_entity.id
_entity.type
_entity.pdbx_description
1 polymer ?
#
loop_
_entity_poly.entity_id
_entity_poly.type
_entity_poly.pdbx_seq_one_letter_code
_entity_poly.pdbx_strand_id
1 'polypeptide(L)'
;FVWPSEELLQQHYSDLSSRPFFPGLVKYMSSGPVVPMVWEGLNVVKTGRQMLGATNPADSQPGTIRGDLCIQVGRNIIHGSDSVESANKEISLWFTDKELVGWTPAAENWV
;
A
#
# COMPACT_ATOMS: atom_id res chain seq x y z
N PHE A 1 7.69 -0.99 -11.21
CA PHE A 1 7.55 0.48 -11.26
C PHE A 1 6.62 0.82 -12.41
N VAL A 2 5.54 1.53 -12.15
CA VAL A 2 4.47 1.78 -13.14
C VAL A 2 3.92 3.20 -13.00
N TRP A 3 3.35 3.75 -14.08
CA TRP A 3 2.45 4.90 -14.03
C TRP A 3 1.00 4.38 -13.97
N PRO A 4 0.33 4.45 -12.81
CA PRO A 4 -1.02 3.94 -12.69
C PRO A 4 -2.01 4.88 -13.38
N SER A 5 -2.98 4.31 -14.11
CA SER A 5 -4.06 5.10 -14.69
C SER A 5 -5.04 5.58 -13.60
N GLU A 6 -5.79 6.64 -13.88
CA GLU A 6 -6.81 7.10 -12.93
C GLU A 6 -7.90 6.05 -12.73
N GLU A 7 -8.26 5.29 -13.77
CA GLU A 7 -9.25 4.21 -13.69
C GLU A 7 -8.79 3.09 -12.74
N LEU A 8 -7.52 2.69 -12.80
CA LEU A 8 -6.95 1.71 -11.87
C LEU A 8 -7.02 2.22 -10.43
N LEU A 9 -6.67 3.48 -10.20
CA LEU A 9 -6.69 4.10 -8.87
C LEU A 9 -8.11 4.30 -8.34
N GLN A 10 -9.08 4.59 -9.21
CA GLN A 10 -10.49 4.66 -8.84
C GLN A 10 -11.03 3.30 -8.40
N GLN A 11 -10.63 2.22 -9.08
CA GLN A 11 -10.98 0.86 -8.65
C GLN A 11 -10.31 0.49 -7.32
N HIS A 12 -9.03 0.82 -7.17
CA HIS A 12 -8.25 0.57 -5.96
C HIS A 12 -8.85 1.29 -4.74
N TYR A 13 -9.20 2.57 -4.88
CA TYR A 13 -9.80 3.37 -3.80
C TYR A 13 -11.33 3.42 -3.85
N SER A 14 -11.98 2.43 -4.47
CA SER A 14 -13.44 2.42 -4.68
C SER A 14 -14.26 2.63 -3.40
N ASP A 15 -13.79 2.10 -2.27
CA ASP A 15 -14.42 2.24 -0.95
C ASP A 15 -14.40 3.69 -0.41
N LEU A 16 -13.54 4.54 -0.99
CA LEU A 16 -13.41 5.96 -0.67
C LEU A 16 -14.13 6.88 -1.66
N SER A 17 -14.82 6.34 -2.67
CA SER A 17 -15.42 7.11 -3.78
C SER A 17 -16.41 8.20 -3.34
N SER A 18 -17.07 8.02 -2.20
CA SER A 18 -18.00 9.01 -1.62
C SER A 18 -17.31 10.11 -0.81
N ARG A 19 -15.99 10.01 -0.57
CA ARG A 19 -15.25 10.97 0.26
C ARG A 19 -14.89 12.22 -0.55
N PRO A 20 -14.96 13.43 0.04
CA PRO A 20 -14.70 14.68 -0.68
C PRO A 20 -13.27 14.79 -1.21
N PHE A 21 -12.31 14.09 -0.60
CA PHE A 21 -10.91 14.08 -1.02
C PHE A 21 -10.61 13.07 -2.14
N PHE A 22 -11.55 12.20 -2.51
CA PHE A 22 -11.31 11.11 -3.47
C PHE A 22 -10.79 11.58 -4.84
N PRO A 23 -11.35 12.63 -5.48
CA PRO A 23 -10.80 13.13 -6.74
C PRO A 23 -9.35 13.61 -6.61
N GLY A 24 -9.02 14.25 -5.48
CA GLY A 24 -7.66 14.71 -5.18
C GLY A 24 -6.69 13.56 -4.92
N LEU A 25 -7.15 12.48 -4.28
CA LEU A 25 -6.37 11.27 -4.04
C LEU A 25 -6.01 10.57 -5.35
N VAL A 26 -6.98 10.34 -6.23
CA VAL A 26 -6.76 9.73 -7.56
C VAL A 26 -5.77 10.57 -8.36
N LYS A 27 -5.99 11.89 -8.45
CA LYS A 27 -5.12 12.81 -9.19
C LYS A 27 -3.69 12.85 -8.63
N TYR A 28 -3.54 12.77 -7.31
CA TYR A 28 -2.21 12.74 -6.69
C TYR A 28 -1.48 11.44 -7.00
N MET A 29 -2.15 10.30 -6.86
CA MET A 29 -1.55 8.99 -7.09
C MET A 29 -1.24 8.72 -8.57
N SER A 30 -1.96 9.34 -9.51
CA SER A 30 -1.67 9.28 -10.95
C SER A 30 -0.65 10.31 -11.41
N SER A 31 -0.26 11.27 -10.56
CA SER A 31 0.65 12.37 -10.94
C SER A 31 2.10 11.94 -11.17
N GLY A 32 2.44 10.71 -10.81
CA GLY A 32 3.79 10.18 -10.93
C GLY A 32 3.82 8.67 -10.79
N PRO A 33 5.02 8.08 -10.86
CA PRO A 33 5.16 6.64 -10.81
C PRO A 33 5.04 6.10 -9.39
N VAL A 34 4.60 4.84 -9.31
CA VAL A 34 4.53 4.08 -8.07
C VAL A 34 5.33 2.78 -8.17
N VAL A 35 5.69 2.25 -7.01
CA VAL A 35 6.37 0.95 -6.86
C VAL A 35 5.38 -0.01 -6.19
N PRO A 36 4.50 -0.69 -6.95
CA PRO A 36 3.65 -1.71 -6.39
C PRO A 36 4.52 -2.92 -6.01
N MET A 37 4.22 -3.55 -4.87
CA MET A 37 4.96 -4.68 -4.33
C MET A 37 3.99 -5.64 -3.63
N VAL A 38 4.34 -6.92 -3.61
CA VAL A 38 3.68 -7.94 -2.79
C VAL A 38 4.71 -8.53 -1.84
N TRP A 39 4.40 -8.55 -0.54
CA TRP A 39 5.25 -9.10 0.50
C TRP A 39 4.55 -10.28 1.16
N GLU A 40 5.31 -11.34 1.43
CA GLU A 40 4.81 -12.58 2.04
C GLU A 40 5.41 -12.76 3.45
N GLY A 41 4.63 -13.34 4.36
CA GLY A 41 5.09 -13.69 5.71
C GLY A 41 3.95 -13.83 6.72
N LEU A 42 4.27 -14.37 7.89
CA LEU A 42 3.30 -14.54 8.97
C LEU A 42 2.76 -13.18 9.43
N ASN A 43 1.42 -13.02 9.39
CA ASN A 43 0.73 -11.78 9.75
C ASN A 43 1.20 -10.54 8.97
N VAL A 44 1.77 -10.71 7.76
CA VAL A 44 2.41 -9.62 7.01
C VAL A 44 1.51 -8.40 6.77
N VAL A 45 0.20 -8.59 6.59
CA VAL A 45 -0.76 -7.49 6.46
C VAL A 45 -0.79 -6.63 7.73
N LYS A 46 -0.99 -7.26 8.90
CA LYS A 46 -1.06 -6.57 10.19
C LYS A 46 0.29 -5.94 10.55
N THR A 47 1.37 -6.70 10.43
CA THR A 47 2.72 -6.24 10.76
C THR A 47 3.17 -5.13 9.82
N GLY A 48 2.89 -5.24 8.52
CA GLY A 48 3.14 -4.20 7.53
C GLY A 48 2.41 -2.90 7.88
N ARG A 49 1.12 -2.97 8.25
CA ARG A 49 0.37 -1.79 8.73
C ARG A 49 1.00 -1.14 9.96
N GLN A 50 1.54 -1.94 10.89
CA GLN A 50 2.26 -1.41 12.05
C GLN A 50 3.56 -0.72 11.65
N MET A 51 4.34 -1.30 10.72
CA MET A 51 5.58 -0.70 10.20
C MET A 51 5.32 0.60 9.44
N LEU A 52 4.22 0.68 8.70
CA LEU A 52 3.82 1.90 7.98
C LEU A 52 3.52 3.07 8.92
N GLY A 53 2.93 2.79 10.08
CA GLY A 53 2.40 3.80 10.99
C GLY A 53 0.96 4.22 10.65
N ALA A 54 0.42 5.17 11.42
CA ALA A 54 -0.94 5.67 11.23
C ALA A 54 -1.12 6.34 9.85
N THR A 55 -2.35 6.40 9.32
CA THR A 55 -2.61 7.04 8.02
C THR A 55 -2.23 8.53 8.03
N ASN A 56 -2.48 9.21 9.14
CA ASN A 56 -2.02 10.56 9.40
C ASN A 56 -0.62 10.51 10.04
N PRO A 57 0.44 11.05 9.41
CA PRO A 57 1.79 11.05 9.95
C PRO A 57 1.90 11.67 11.36
N ALA A 58 1.07 12.66 11.67
CA ALA A 58 1.06 13.29 13.00
C ALA A 58 0.70 12.31 14.14
N ASP A 59 -0.01 11.22 13.83
CA ASP A 59 -0.39 10.17 14.78
C ASP A 59 0.56 8.95 14.71
N SER A 60 1.57 8.99 13.84
CA SER A 60 2.55 7.91 13.66
C SER A 60 3.68 8.03 14.68
N GLN A 61 4.15 6.89 15.18
CA GLN A 61 5.25 6.84 16.15
C GLN A 61 6.61 6.93 15.45
N PRO A 62 7.64 7.52 16.09
CA PRO A 62 9.02 7.41 15.62
C PRO A 62 9.42 5.94 15.39
N GLY A 63 10.17 5.66 14.32
CA GLY A 63 10.53 4.31 13.88
C GLY A 63 9.54 3.66 12.91
N THR A 64 8.38 4.29 12.66
CA THR A 64 7.47 3.88 11.58
C THR A 64 7.76 4.66 10.31
N ILE A 65 7.47 4.08 9.14
CA ILE A 65 7.77 4.69 7.85
C ILE A 65 7.20 6.10 7.74
N ARG A 66 5.92 6.29 8.08
CA ARG A 66 5.29 7.62 8.02
C ARG A 66 5.74 8.54 9.15
N GLY A 67 6.02 8.01 10.34
CA GLY A 67 6.52 8.80 11.46
C GLY A 67 7.89 9.42 11.17
N ASP A 68 8.76 8.68 10.48
CA ASP A 68 10.13 9.13 10.19
C ASP A 68 10.22 9.95 8.90
N LEU A 69 9.33 9.71 7.92
CA LEU A 69 9.50 10.21 6.55
C LEU A 69 8.37 11.11 6.05
N CYS A 70 7.34 11.39 6.85
CA CYS A 70 6.18 12.19 6.42
C CYS A 70 5.77 13.24 7.46
N ILE A 71 5.06 14.26 6.98
CA ILE A 71 4.51 15.33 7.83
C ILE A 71 2.99 15.46 7.66
N GLN A 72 2.49 15.40 6.42
CA GLN A 72 1.08 15.68 6.10
C GLN A 72 0.34 14.45 5.59
N VAL A 73 -0.92 14.26 6.01
CA VAL A 73 -1.77 13.12 5.61
C VAL A 73 -1.93 12.95 4.10
N GLY A 74 -2.02 14.06 3.34
CA GLY A 74 -2.13 14.01 1.87
C GLY A 74 -0.82 13.67 1.14
N ARG A 75 0.28 13.50 1.87
CA ARG A 75 1.63 13.21 1.37
C ARG A 75 2.31 12.16 2.27
N ASN A 76 1.61 11.07 2.57
CA ASN A 76 2.03 10.03 3.51
C ASN A 76 2.78 8.85 2.87
N ILE A 77 3.37 9.08 1.69
CA ILE A 77 4.32 8.30 0.85
C ILE A 77 4.08 6.80 0.57
N ILE A 78 3.26 6.09 1.34
CA ILE A 78 3.12 4.65 1.25
C ILE A 78 1.67 4.20 1.54
N HIS A 79 1.23 3.17 0.82
CA HIS A 79 -0.03 2.45 1.01
C HIS A 79 0.26 1.02 1.48
N GLY A 80 -0.69 0.43 2.22
CA GLY A 80 -0.67 -0.98 2.59
C GLY A 80 -2.07 -1.43 2.95
N SER A 81 -2.44 -2.62 2.46
CA SER A 81 -3.77 -3.22 2.65
C SER A 81 -4.11 -3.34 4.14
N ASP A 82 -5.36 -3.08 4.50
CA ASP A 82 -5.82 -3.04 5.90
C ASP A 82 -6.33 -4.38 6.44
N SER A 83 -6.61 -5.33 5.54
CA SER A 83 -7.11 -6.66 5.84
C SER A 83 -6.61 -7.67 4.82
N VAL A 84 -6.73 -8.97 5.13
CA VAL A 84 -6.39 -10.05 4.18
C VAL A 84 -7.32 -10.02 2.97
N GLU A 85 -8.58 -9.65 3.16
CA GLU A 85 -9.56 -9.50 2.08
C GLU A 85 -9.16 -8.37 1.12
N SER A 86 -8.85 -7.18 1.66
CA SER A 86 -8.34 -6.05 0.88
C SER A 86 -7.04 -6.41 0.17
N ALA A 87 -6.12 -7.11 0.85
CA ALA A 87 -4.86 -7.54 0.25
C ALA A 87 -5.08 -8.43 -0.97
N ASN A 88 -5.95 -9.44 -0.90
CA ASN A 88 -6.24 -10.30 -2.04
C ASN A 88 -6.86 -9.51 -3.21
N LYS A 89 -7.82 -8.63 -2.93
CA LYS A 89 -8.43 -7.74 -3.95
C LYS A 89 -7.38 -6.84 -4.61
N GLU A 90 -6.52 -6.22 -3.81
CA GLU A 90 -5.48 -5.31 -4.29
C GLU A 90 -4.40 -6.05 -5.10
N ILE A 91 -3.94 -7.22 -4.64
CA ILE A 91 -2.95 -8.03 -5.38
C ILE A 91 -3.50 -8.39 -6.77
N SER A 92 -4.72 -8.93 -6.85
CA SER A 92 -5.35 -9.27 -8.14
C SER A 92 -5.64 -8.07 -9.04
N LEU A 93 -5.78 -6.87 -8.47
CA LEU A 93 -5.97 -5.64 -9.24
C LEU A 93 -4.66 -5.12 -9.84
N TRP A 94 -3.55 -5.25 -9.13
CA TRP A 94 -2.26 -4.67 -9.52
C TRP A 94 -1.32 -5.63 -10.24
N PHE A 95 -1.51 -6.95 -10.07
CA PHE A 95 -0.61 -7.97 -10.59
C PHE A 95 -1.37 -9.12 -11.24
N THR A 96 -0.77 -9.67 -12.28
CA THR A 96 -1.12 -10.98 -12.83
C THR A 96 -0.36 -12.09 -12.09
N ASP A 97 -0.90 -13.31 -12.09
CA ASP A 97 -0.26 -14.47 -11.43
C ASP A 97 1.16 -14.75 -11.95
N LYS A 98 1.47 -14.36 -13.18
CA LYS A 98 2.79 -14.55 -13.79
C LYS A 98 3.85 -13.59 -13.25
N GLU A 99 3.43 -12.48 -12.66
CA GLU A 99 4.33 -11.48 -12.07
C GLU A 99 4.66 -11.80 -10.61
N LEU A 100 3.91 -12.72 -9.99
CA LEU A 100 4.16 -13.21 -8.64
C LEU A 100 5.13 -14.39 -8.69
N VAL A 101 6.21 -14.28 -7.92
CA VAL A 101 7.30 -15.26 -7.95
C VAL A 101 7.23 -16.14 -6.71
N GLY A 102 7.10 -17.45 -6.91
CA GLY A 102 7.24 -18.45 -5.84
C GLY A 102 8.70 -18.89 -5.70
N TRP A 103 9.30 -18.61 -4.55
CA TRP A 103 10.65 -19.06 -4.19
C TRP A 103 10.75 -19.19 -2.68
N THR A 104 11.58 -20.13 -2.21
CA THR A 104 11.81 -20.32 -0.77
C THR A 104 13.03 -19.51 -0.32
N PRO A 105 12.88 -18.59 0.65
CA PRO A 105 14.01 -17.86 1.20
C PRO A 105 15.01 -18.77 1.90
N ALA A 106 16.31 -18.57 1.67
CA ALA A 106 17.38 -19.33 2.34
C ALA A 106 17.33 -19.21 3.88
N ALA A 107 16.70 -18.15 4.40
CA ALA A 107 16.52 -17.89 5.82
C ALA A 107 15.20 -18.41 6.40
N GLU A 108 14.33 -19.06 5.61
CA GLU A 108 12.98 -19.50 6.06
C GLU A 108 13.04 -20.35 7.34
N ASN A 109 14.02 -21.25 7.47
CA ASN A 109 14.15 -22.09 8.66
C ASN A 109 14.59 -21.36 9.94
N TRP A 110 14.93 -20.07 9.84
CA TRP A 110 15.46 -19.26 10.95
C TRP A 110 14.56 -18.09 11.35
N VAL A 111 13.48 -17.85 10.61
CA VAL A 111 12.53 -16.74 10.80
C VAL A 111 11.14 -17.29 10.99
#